data_AF-S6TW26-F1
#
_entry.id   AF-S6TW26-F1
#
_cell.length_a   1.000
_cell.length_b   1.000
_cell.length_c   1.000
_cell.angle_alpha   90.00
_cell.angle_beta   90.00
_cell.angle_gamma   90.00
#
_symmetry.space_group_name_H-M   'P 1'
#
loop_
_entity.id
_entity.type
_entity.pdbx_description
1 polymer ?
#
loop_
_entity_poly.entity_id
_entity_poly.type
_entity_poly.pdbx_seq_one_letter_code
_entity_poly.pdbx_strand_id
1 'polypeptide(L)'
;DGDEAQFEVRAFVPGDGMAEDPVTGSLNAGIACWFLEEGLAPDRYVVSQGTALGRKGRVSIQRLGDDIWVGGSTVTCIEGRVSL
;
A
#
# COMPACT_ATOMS: atom_id res chain seq x y z
N ASP A 1 -11.58 -8.98 2.02
CA ASP A 1 -10.54 -9.67 1.25
C ASP A 1 -9.92 -10.83 2.02
N GLY A 2 -10.67 -11.93 2.22
CA GLY A 2 -10.15 -13.14 2.91
C GLY A 2 -9.41 -12.86 4.23
N ASP A 3 -8.53 -13.77 4.62
CA ASP A 3 -7.59 -13.63 5.75
C ASP A 3 -6.20 -13.12 5.30
N GLU A 4 -6.08 -12.60 4.06
CA GLU A 4 -4.79 -12.26 3.43
C GLU A 4 -4.25 -10.86 3.79
N ALA A 5 -5.09 -9.98 4.36
CA ALA A 5 -4.70 -8.64 4.78
C ALA A 5 -5.43 -8.25 6.06
N GLN A 6 -4.73 -7.58 6.97
CA GLN A 6 -5.29 -7.15 8.27
C GLN A 6 -6.08 -5.84 8.16
N PHE A 7 -5.76 -5.01 7.17
CA PHE A 7 -6.37 -3.69 6.98
C PHE A 7 -6.70 -3.45 5.51
N GLU A 8 -7.82 -2.79 5.25
CA GLU A 8 -8.11 -2.18 3.94
C GLU A 8 -7.89 -0.67 4.06
N VAL A 9 -7.13 -0.10 3.13
CA VAL A 9 -6.86 1.34 3.04
C VAL A 9 -7.39 1.87 1.71
N ARG A 10 -7.86 3.12 1.72
CA ARG A 10 -8.31 3.84 0.51
C ARG A 10 -7.67 5.22 0.48
N ALA A 11 -7.15 5.61 -0.68
CA ALA A 11 -6.45 6.87 -0.88
C ALA A 11 -7.21 7.75 -1.88
N PHE A 12 -7.93 8.75 -1.38
CA PHE A 12 -8.68 9.68 -2.22
C PHE A 12 -7.85 10.91 -2.55
N VAL A 13 -7.68 11.18 -3.85
CA VAL A 13 -6.78 12.24 -4.36
C VAL A 13 -7.53 13.13 -5.38
N PRO A 14 -8.53 13.90 -4.94
CA PRO A 14 -9.29 14.76 -5.85
C PRO A 14 -8.38 15.86 -6.44
N GLY A 15 -8.22 15.86 -7.77
CA GLY A 15 -7.49 16.90 -8.52
C GLY A 15 -6.42 16.37 -9.47
N ASP A 16 -5.82 15.20 -9.20
CA ASP A 16 -4.68 14.65 -9.97
C ASP A 16 -5.10 13.72 -11.12
N GLY A 17 -6.29 13.92 -11.69
CA GLY A 17 -6.80 13.11 -12.79
C GLY A 17 -7.28 11.69 -12.41
N MET A 18 -7.07 11.26 -11.16
CA MET A 18 -7.60 10.02 -10.60
C MET A 18 -8.18 10.25 -9.20
N ALA A 19 -9.48 9.97 -9.02
CA ALA A 19 -10.18 10.26 -7.76
C ALA A 19 -9.73 9.40 -6.57
N GLU A 20 -9.25 8.18 -6.84
CA GLU A 20 -8.77 7.24 -5.84
C GLU A 20 -7.58 6.45 -6.40
N ASP A 21 -6.47 6.43 -5.68
CA ASP A 21 -5.24 5.73 -6.08
C ASP A 21 -5.34 4.24 -5.71
N PRO A 22 -5.11 3.32 -6.68
CA PRO A 22 -5.21 1.89 -6.43
C PRO A 22 -4.20 1.33 -5.44
N VAL A 23 -2.98 1.88 -5.33
CA VAL A 23 -1.96 1.48 -4.33
C VAL A 23 -0.99 2.63 -4.06
N THR A 24 -1.07 3.23 -2.87
CA THR A 24 -0.26 4.39 -2.50
C THR A 24 0.80 4.01 -1.47
N GLY A 25 2.02 3.71 -1.92
CA GLY A 25 3.10 3.25 -1.03
C GLY A 25 3.48 4.27 0.06
N SER A 26 3.56 5.55 -0.29
CA SER A 26 3.90 6.63 0.65
C SER A 26 2.83 6.84 1.73
N LEU A 27 1.55 6.74 1.38
CA LEU A 27 0.46 6.77 2.35
C LEU A 27 0.59 5.62 3.34
N ASN A 28 0.82 4.40 2.83
CA ASN A 28 0.99 3.21 3.67
C ASN A 28 2.21 3.34 4.61
N ALA A 29 3.29 3.98 4.17
CA ALA A 29 4.42 4.31 5.04
C ALA A 29 4.01 5.26 6.17
N GLY A 30 3.29 6.34 5.85
CA GLY A 30 2.87 7.32 6.84
C GLY A 30 1.91 6.76 7.90
N ILE A 31 0.90 5.99 7.48
CA ILE A 31 -0.03 5.35 8.42
C ILE A 31 0.62 4.23 9.21
N ALA A 32 1.67 3.57 8.69
CA ALA A 32 2.39 2.54 9.41
C ALA A 32 3.12 3.10 10.64
N CYS A 33 3.70 4.31 10.54
CA CYS A 33 4.26 5.00 11.70
C CYS A 33 3.21 5.14 12.80
N TRP A 34 2.04 5.65 12.44
CA TRP A 34 0.92 5.83 13.38
C TRP A 34 0.41 4.51 13.97
N PHE A 35 0.16 3.50 13.14
CA PHE A 35 -0.36 2.20 13.59
C PHE A 35 0.59 1.49 14.56
N LEU A 36 1.89 1.54 14.29
CA LEU A 36 2.91 0.88 15.11
C LEU A 36 3.21 1.64 16.40
N GLU A 37 3.16 2.97 16.39
CA GLU A 37 3.32 3.80 17.59
C GLU A 37 2.15 3.61 18.57
N GLU A 38 0.92 3.53 18.06
CA GLU A 38 -0.28 3.34 18.88
C GLU A 38 -0.57 1.88 19.23
N GLY A 39 0.27 0.93 18.77
CA GLY A 39 0.05 -0.51 19.01
C GLY A 39 -1.21 -1.08 18.36
N LEU A 40 -1.70 -0.43 17.29
CA LEU A 40 -2.92 -0.81 16.56
C LEU A 40 -2.68 -1.95 15.57
N ALA A 41 -1.42 -2.19 15.21
CA ALA A 41 -1.01 -3.25 14.30
C ALA A 41 0.18 -4.04 14.88
N PRO A 42 0.33 -5.33 14.53
CA PRO A 42 1.53 -6.09 14.86
C PRO A 42 2.75 -5.56 14.08
N ASP A 43 3.96 -5.92 14.50
CA ASP A 43 5.21 -5.50 13.84
C ASP A 43 5.32 -5.93 12.37
N ARG A 44 4.53 -6.92 11.93
CA ARG A 44 4.41 -7.35 10.54
C ARG A 44 2.95 -7.52 10.17
N TYR A 45 2.51 -6.82 9.15
CA TYR A 45 1.15 -6.93 8.61
C TYR A 45 1.09 -6.62 7.12
N VAL A 46 -0.05 -6.94 6.53
CA VAL A 46 -0.37 -6.67 5.13
C VAL A 46 -1.59 -5.76 5.08
N VAL A 47 -1.50 -4.74 4.23
CA VAL A 47 -2.59 -3.84 3.88
C VAL A 47 -3.07 -4.18 2.47
N SER A 48 -4.39 -4.30 2.30
CA SER A 48 -5.04 -4.28 1.01
C SER A 48 -5.45 -2.86 0.62
N GLN A 49 -5.28 -2.51 -0.65
CA GLN A 49 -5.72 -1.23 -1.20
C GLN A 49 -6.24 -1.42 -2.63
N GLY A 50 -7.25 -0.63 -2.99
CA GLY A 50 -7.82 -0.61 -4.32
C GLY A 50 -8.89 -1.68 -4.57
N THR A 51 -9.31 -2.43 -3.54
CA THR A 51 -10.35 -3.46 -3.67
C THR A 51 -11.67 -2.86 -4.13
N ALA A 52 -12.02 -1.66 -3.63
CA ALA A 52 -13.17 -0.88 -4.11
C ALA A 52 -13.08 -0.51 -5.60
N LEU A 53 -11.88 -0.45 -6.16
CA LEU A 53 -11.60 -0.17 -7.58
C LEU A 53 -11.43 -1.45 -8.41
N GLY A 54 -11.65 -2.63 -7.83
CA GLY A 54 -11.38 -3.91 -8.48
C GLY A 54 -9.89 -4.22 -8.66
N ARG A 55 -9.02 -3.54 -7.91
CA ARG A 55 -7.57 -3.81 -7.87
C ARG A 55 -7.24 -4.62 -6.62
N LYS A 56 -6.17 -5.42 -6.68
CA LYS A 56 -5.74 -6.28 -5.58
C LYS A 56 -4.37 -5.85 -5.07
N GLY A 57 -4.27 -4.59 -4.65
CA GLY A 57 -3.06 -4.07 -4.02
C GLY A 57 -2.74 -4.82 -2.74
N ARG A 58 -1.47 -5.17 -2.55
CA ARG A 58 -0.96 -5.77 -1.31
C ARG A 58 0.33 -5.06 -0.93
N VAL A 59 0.29 -4.37 0.21
CA VAL A 59 1.43 -3.67 0.79
C VAL A 59 1.84 -4.40 2.05
N SER A 60 3.08 -4.86 2.11
CA SER A 60 3.68 -5.48 3.28
C SER A 60 4.38 -4.41 4.12
N ILE A 61 4.05 -4.38 5.40
CA ILE A 61 4.69 -3.52 6.40
C ILE A 61 5.48 -4.40 7.36
N GLN A 62 6.69 -3.96 7.70
CA GLN A 62 7.52 -4.61 8.70
C GLN A 62 8.31 -3.59 9.51
N ARG A 63 8.16 -3.61 10.84
CA ARG A 63 9.04 -2.91 11.77
C ARG A 63 10.33 -3.71 12.00
N LEU A 64 11.48 -3.05 11.88
CA LEU A 64 12.80 -3.59 12.15
C LEU A 64 13.58 -2.59 13.03
N GLY A 65 13.49 -2.77 14.34
CA GLY A 65 14.01 -1.79 15.29
C GLY A 65 13.23 -0.47 15.17
N ASP A 66 13.94 0.59 14.84
CA ASP A 66 13.37 1.93 14.64
C ASP A 66 12.90 2.16 13.20
N ASP A 67 13.26 1.28 12.26
CA ASP A 67 12.90 1.41 10.86
C ASP A 67 11.57 0.73 10.53
N ILE A 68 10.83 1.30 9.59
CA ILE A 68 9.63 0.72 9.00
C ILE A 68 9.88 0.46 7.52
N TRP A 69 9.81 -0.82 7.14
CA TRP A 69 9.94 -1.27 5.77
C TRP A 69 8.56 -1.40 5.13
N VAL A 70 8.44 -0.83 3.93
CA VAL A 70 7.24 -0.88 3.10
C VAL A 70 7.60 -1.53 1.78
N GLY A 71 6.89 -2.60 1.42
CA GLY A 71 7.17 -3.36 0.21
C GLY A 71 5.94 -4.03 -0.38
N GLY A 72 6.12 -4.69 -1.51
CA GLY A 72 5.06 -5.43 -2.19
C GLY A 72 5.60 -6.14 -3.42
N SER A 73 4.86 -7.13 -3.90
CA SER A 73 5.21 -7.84 -5.13
C SER A 73 4.89 -6.98 -6.35
N THR A 74 5.78 -7.02 -7.35
CA THR A 74 5.60 -6.30 -8.62
C THR A 74 5.68 -7.26 -9.79
N VAL A 75 5.00 -6.93 -10.88
CA VAL A 75 5.06 -7.65 -12.16
C VAL A 75 5.28 -6.67 -13.29
N THR A 76 6.19 -6.99 -14.22
CA THR A 76 6.36 -6.21 -15.45
C THR A 76 5.16 -6.43 -16.36
N CYS A 77 4.36 -5.39 -16.60
CA CYS A 77 3.20 -5.46 -17.48
C CYS A 77 3.52 -5.12 -18.94
N ILE A 78 4.45 -4.20 -19.15
CA ILE A 78 4.82 -3.68 -20.48
C ILE A 78 6.33 -3.44 -20.50
N GLU A 79 6.98 -3.89 -21.57
CA GLU A 79 8.38 -3.60 -21.87
C GLU A 79 8.46 -3.10 -23.33
N GLY A 80 9.24 -2.05 -23.58
CA GLY A 80 9.33 -1.45 -24.91
C GLY A 80 10.34 -0.31 -25.01
N ARG A 81 10.36 0.36 -26.16
CA ARG A 81 11.20 1.54 -26.44
C ARG A 81 10.33 2.68 -26.94
N VAL A 82 10.65 3.90 -26.52
CA VAL A 82 9.99 5.14 -26.96
C VAL A 82 11.00 5.97 -27.75
N SER A 83 10.57 6.57 -28.86
CA SER A 83 11.34 7.58 -29.59
C SER A 83 10.74 8.95 -29.27
N LEU A 84 11.60 9.92 -28.96
CA LEU A 84 11.21 11.29 -28.60
C LEU A 84 11.02 12.16 -29.84
#